data_AF-G9NML0-F1
#
_entry.id   AF-G9NML0-F1
#
_cell.length_a   1.000
_cell.length_b   1.000
_cell.length_c   1.000
_cell.angle_alpha   90.00
_cell.angle_beta   90.00
_cell.angle_gamma   90.00
#
_symmetry.space_group_name_H-M   'P 1'
#
loop_
_entity.id
_entity.type
_entity.pdbx_description
1 polymer ?
#
loop_
_entity_poly.entity_id
_entity_poly.type
_entity_poly.pdbx_seq_one_letter_code
_entity_poly.pdbx_strand_id
1 'polypeptide(L)'
;EIRLLRIEPRGGPSAEIRASLVKYNLQGRPNDVTSFQALSYTWGHNSFAHNIIINGVKLPVADNLYSFLQHRQETNQCIDIWIDAICINQNDLLEKNHQIPMMNMIYGRASELIIWLGPPSFDSELAIQSILEMGSGSPYDKLFTVENDVWQAIQSLFERPWWKRIWI
;
A
#
# COMPACT_ATOMS: atom_id res chain seq x y z
N GLU A 1 1.82 16.40 -13.43
CA GLU A 1 2.12 16.58 -11.99
C GLU A 1 1.25 15.60 -11.21
N ILE A 2 1.76 15.02 -10.12
CA ILE A 2 0.99 14.22 -9.16
C ILE A 2 1.04 14.84 -7.77
N ARG A 3 0.22 14.31 -6.87
CA ARG A 3 0.34 14.56 -5.44
C ARG A 3 0.92 13.34 -4.75
N LEU A 4 1.69 13.56 -3.70
CA LEU A 4 2.16 12.53 -2.78
C LEU A 4 1.61 12.82 -1.38
N LEU A 5 1.33 11.77 -0.63
CA LEU A 5 0.91 11.86 0.76
C LEU A 5 2.14 11.86 1.67
N ARG A 6 2.30 12.93 2.43
CA ARG A 6 3.27 13.05 3.51
C ARG A 6 2.58 12.82 4.84
N ILE A 7 2.83 11.68 5.46
CA ILE A 7 2.22 11.29 6.74
C ILE A 7 3.02 11.94 7.88
N GLU A 8 2.35 12.56 8.84
CA GLU A 8 2.99 13.13 10.02
C GLU A 8 3.36 12.03 11.03
N PRO A 9 4.45 12.22 11.80
CA PRO A 9 4.79 11.32 12.91
C PRO A 9 3.62 11.16 13.87
N ARG A 10 3.52 9.98 14.48
CA ARG A 10 2.44 9.68 15.41
C ARG A 10 2.50 10.61 16.63
N GLY A 11 1.45 11.39 16.86
CA GLY A 11 1.34 12.30 18.01
C GLY A 11 0.95 11.62 19.34
N GLY A 12 0.79 10.29 19.36
CA GLY A 12 0.43 9.50 20.54
C GLY A 12 -0.44 8.26 20.21
N PRO A 13 -0.75 7.39 21.20
CA PRO A 13 -1.49 6.14 20.97
C PRO A 13 -2.87 6.33 20.36
N SER A 14 -3.58 7.39 20.74
CA SER A 14 -4.95 7.70 20.28
C SER A 14 -5.01 8.94 19.38
N ALA A 15 -3.86 9.42 18.90
CA ALA A 15 -3.84 10.58 18.02
C ALA A 15 -4.45 10.24 16.66
N GLU A 16 -5.23 11.17 16.10
CA GLU A 16 -5.72 11.05 14.72
C GLU A 16 -4.54 11.03 13.73
N ILE A 17 -4.68 10.26 12.65
CA ILE A 17 -3.69 10.27 11.57
C ILE A 17 -3.76 11.61 10.85
N ARG A 18 -2.61 12.29 10.78
CA ARG A 18 -2.45 13.57 10.09
C ARG A 18 -1.48 13.44 8.95
N ALA A 19 -1.77 14.15 7.87
CA ALA A 19 -0.95 14.15 6.68
C ALA A 19 -1.11 15.44 5.88
N SER A 20 -0.22 15.64 4.91
CA SER A 20 -0.30 16.69 3.92
C SER A 20 -0.13 16.16 2.50
N LEU A 21 -0.72 16.85 1.53
CA LEU A 21 -0.51 16.55 0.11
C LEU A 21 0.54 17.48 -0.46
N VAL A 22 1.63 16.92 -0.96
CA VAL A 22 2.71 17.65 -1.61
C VAL A 22 2.68 17.40 -3.11
N LYS A 23 2.94 18.45 -3.91
CA LYS A 23 3.02 18.33 -5.37
C LYS A 23 4.35 17.72 -5.78
N TYR A 24 4.31 16.85 -6.78
CA TYR A 24 5.48 16.17 -7.29
C TYR A 24 5.48 16.11 -8.82
N ASN A 25 6.61 16.51 -9.41
CA ASN A 25 6.80 16.47 -10.85
C ASN A 25 7.38 15.12 -11.28
N LEU A 26 6.53 14.24 -11.80
CA LEU A 26 6.95 12.96 -12.37
C LEU A 26 7.96 13.07 -13.50
N GLN A 27 8.04 14.21 -14.21
CA GLN A 27 8.97 14.44 -15.31
C GLN A 27 10.26 15.17 -14.85
N GLY A 28 10.51 15.22 -13.53
CA GLY A 28 11.72 15.81 -12.96
C GLY A 28 13.00 15.26 -13.57
N ARG A 29 14.05 16.09 -13.54
CA ARG A 29 15.37 15.74 -14.09
C ARG A 29 15.99 14.58 -13.31
N PRO A 30 16.94 13.82 -13.87
CA PRO A 30 17.63 12.72 -13.18
C PRO A 30 18.28 13.09 -11.82
N ASN A 31 18.47 14.38 -11.54
CA ASN A 31 19.05 14.90 -10.30
C ASN A 31 18.01 15.41 -9.29
N ASP A 32 16.70 15.30 -9.55
CA ASP A 32 15.67 15.52 -8.53
C ASP A 32 15.67 14.32 -7.57
N VAL A 33 16.26 14.51 -6.40
CA VAL A 33 16.52 13.46 -5.39
C VAL A 33 15.25 13.10 -4.58
N THR A 34 14.08 13.62 -4.95
CA THR A 34 12.86 13.31 -4.22
C THR A 34 12.35 11.92 -4.63
N SER A 35 12.75 10.92 -3.84
CA SER A 35 12.21 9.57 -3.90
C SER A 35 10.82 9.53 -3.24
N PHE A 36 9.95 8.69 -3.78
CA PHE A 36 8.63 8.43 -3.22
C PHE A 36 8.32 6.94 -3.37
N GLN A 37 7.48 6.42 -2.47
CA GLN A 37 6.97 5.06 -2.57
C GLN A 37 5.59 5.08 -3.22
N ALA A 38 5.14 3.95 -3.76
CA ALA A 38 3.77 3.80 -4.22
C ALA A 38 3.08 2.66 -3.49
N LEU A 39 1.78 2.79 -3.23
CA LEU A 39 0.97 1.74 -2.63
C LEU A 39 0.19 0.97 -3.70
N SER A 40 0.27 -0.35 -3.65
CA SER A 40 -0.66 -1.27 -4.30
C SER A 40 -1.45 -2.02 -3.23
N TYR A 41 -2.75 -1.76 -3.17
CA TYR A 41 -3.67 -2.34 -2.18
C TYR A 41 -5.06 -2.50 -2.79
N THR A 42 -5.89 -3.33 -2.17
CA THR A 42 -7.31 -3.42 -2.57
C THR A 42 -8.10 -2.33 -1.88
N TRP A 43 -8.87 -1.57 -2.63
CA TRP A 43 -9.83 -0.65 -2.03
C TRP A 43 -10.81 -1.45 -1.17
N GLY A 44 -10.99 -1.06 0.09
CA GLY A 44 -11.91 -1.74 0.99
C GLY A 44 -13.36 -1.58 0.53
N HIS A 45 -14.26 -2.36 1.11
CA HIS A 45 -15.70 -2.11 0.96
C HIS A 45 -16.05 -0.71 1.50
N ASN A 46 -17.21 -0.16 1.08
CA ASN A 46 -17.67 1.21 1.39
C ASN A 46 -17.92 1.51 2.89
N SER A 47 -17.36 0.74 3.84
CA SER A 47 -17.27 1.14 5.25
C SER A 47 -16.24 2.26 5.39
N PHE A 48 -16.69 3.50 5.17
CA PHE A 48 -15.92 4.70 5.50
C PHE A 48 -16.03 4.99 7.02
N ALA A 49 -15.65 4.02 7.85
CA ALA A 49 -15.77 4.12 9.30
C ALA A 49 -14.71 5.03 9.92
N HIS A 50 -13.63 5.33 9.19
CA HIS A 50 -12.49 6.08 9.69
C HIS A 50 -12.27 7.38 8.94
N ASN A 51 -11.72 8.36 9.66
CA ASN A 51 -11.29 9.63 9.10
C ASN A 51 -9.81 9.86 9.38
N ILE A 52 -9.13 10.45 8.41
CA ILE A 52 -7.79 11.03 8.58
C ILE A 52 -7.85 12.53 8.32
N ILE A 53 -6.87 13.28 8.78
CA ILE A 53 -6.77 14.72 8.53
C ILE A 53 -5.72 14.96 7.45
N ILE A 54 -6.13 15.56 6.34
CA ILE A 54 -5.23 15.97 5.25
C ILE A 54 -5.29 17.48 5.10
N ASN A 55 -4.16 18.17 5.25
CA ASN A 55 -4.09 19.64 5.18
C ASN A 55 -5.14 20.34 6.08
N GLY A 56 -5.44 19.76 7.25
CA GLY A 56 -6.45 20.27 8.19
C GLY A 56 -7.90 19.87 7.90
N VAL A 57 -8.18 19.16 6.81
CA VAL A 57 -9.52 18.71 6.41
C VAL A 57 -9.71 17.23 6.69
N LYS A 58 -10.88 16.83 7.23
CA LYS A 58 -11.22 15.42 7.43
C LYS A 58 -11.51 14.74 6.09
N LEU A 59 -10.83 13.63 5.83
CA LEU A 59 -11.06 12.75 4.70
C LEU A 59 -11.51 11.38 5.21
N PRO A 60 -12.71 10.90 4.82
CA PRO A 60 -13.11 9.53 5.09
C PRO A 60 -12.25 8.54 4.28
N VAL A 61 -11.80 7.48 4.93
CA VAL A 61 -11.03 6.40 4.30
C VAL A 61 -11.61 5.04 4.69
N ALA A 62 -11.51 4.07 3.80
CA ALA A 62 -11.93 2.70 4.06
C ALA A 62 -11.00 2.02 5.08
N ASP A 63 -11.54 1.04 5.81
CA ASP A 63 -10.84 0.33 6.89
C ASP A 63 -9.47 -0.22 6.45
N ASN A 64 -9.39 -0.82 5.26
CA ASN A 64 -8.13 -1.39 4.76
C ASN A 64 -7.03 -0.33 4.58
N LEU A 65 -7.38 0.84 4.06
CA LEU A 65 -6.44 1.94 3.89
C LEU A 65 -6.06 2.56 5.23
N TYR A 66 -7.03 2.68 6.15
CA TYR A 66 -6.78 3.18 7.49
C TYR A 66 -5.78 2.29 8.24
N SER A 67 -5.96 0.97 8.23
CA SER A 67 -5.02 0.02 8.87
C SER A 67 -3.61 0.11 8.27
N PHE A 68 -3.49 0.27 6.96
CA PHE A 68 -2.19 0.53 6.33
C PHE A 68 -1.52 1.81 6.86
N LEU A 69 -2.28 2.91 6.95
CA LEU A 69 -1.76 4.18 7.44
C LEU A 69 -1.34 4.11 8.92
N GLN A 70 -2.08 3.38 9.76
CA GLN A 70 -1.69 3.12 11.15
C GLN A 70 -0.37 2.37 11.23
N HIS A 71 -0.25 1.26 10.49
CA HIS A 71 0.99 0.47 10.45
C HIS A 71 2.19 1.30 9.95
N ARG A 72 1.96 2.19 8.99
CA ARG A 72 2.99 3.09 8.46
C ARG A 72 3.43 4.15 9.48
N GLN A 73 2.52 4.64 10.32
CA GLN A 73 2.89 5.54 11.43
C GLN A 73 3.68 4.80 12.53
N GLU A 74 3.39 3.53 12.77
CA GLU A 74 4.09 2.71 13.77
C GLU A 74 5.52 2.38 13.36
N THR A 75 5.77 2.17 12.08
CA THR A 75 7.11 1.95 11.52
C THR A 75 7.90 3.24 11.34
N ASN A 76 7.30 4.41 11.65
CA ASN A 76 7.88 5.74 11.56
C ASN A 76 8.58 6.03 10.22
N GLN A 77 7.98 5.54 9.12
CA GLN A 77 8.51 5.74 7.77
C GLN A 77 8.22 7.17 7.28
N CYS A 78 9.26 7.96 7.08
CA CYS A 78 9.16 9.38 6.67
C CYS A 78 9.18 9.61 5.15
N ILE A 79 9.05 8.57 4.32
CA ILE A 79 9.06 8.70 2.86
C ILE A 79 7.65 9.03 2.37
N ASP A 80 7.54 10.02 1.48
CA ASP A 80 6.28 10.38 0.85
C ASP A 80 5.76 9.21 0.00
N ILE A 81 4.45 8.97 0.06
CA ILE A 81 3.82 7.82 -0.62
C ILE A 81 2.70 8.26 -1.54
N TRP A 82 2.66 7.67 -2.73
CA TRP A 82 1.53 7.79 -3.64
C TRP A 82 0.48 6.73 -3.33
N ILE A 83 -0.74 7.18 -3.06
CA ILE A 83 -1.92 6.34 -2.79
C ILE A 83 -3.04 6.84 -3.69
N ASP A 84 -3.44 6.08 -4.70
CA ASP A 84 -4.44 6.49 -5.70
C ASP A 84 -5.70 7.13 -5.12
N ALA A 85 -6.31 6.51 -4.11
CA ALA A 85 -7.55 6.95 -3.47
C ALA A 85 -7.43 8.32 -2.77
N ILE A 86 -6.22 8.73 -2.40
CA ILE A 86 -5.94 9.99 -1.70
C ILE A 86 -5.28 11.02 -2.63
N CYS A 87 -4.32 10.60 -3.43
CA CYS A 87 -3.50 11.45 -4.28
C CYS A 87 -4.20 11.87 -5.58
N ILE A 88 -5.24 11.15 -6.00
CA ILE A 88 -6.14 11.52 -7.10
C ILE A 88 -7.46 12.03 -6.51
N ASN A 89 -7.99 13.13 -7.03
CA ASN A 89 -9.32 13.61 -6.63
C ASN A 89 -10.37 12.67 -7.21
N GLN A 90 -10.93 11.82 -6.36
CA GLN A 90 -11.89 10.80 -6.79
C GLN A 90 -13.21 11.37 -7.33
N ASN A 91 -13.50 12.64 -7.03
CA ASN A 91 -14.68 13.36 -7.48
C ASN A 91 -14.46 14.18 -8.77
N ASP A 92 -13.23 14.25 -9.28
CA ASP A 92 -12.90 14.95 -10.52
C ASP A 92 -12.61 13.96 -11.64
N LEU A 93 -13.58 13.80 -12.54
CA LEU A 93 -13.45 12.91 -13.69
C LEU A 93 -12.35 13.34 -14.65
N LEU A 94 -12.12 14.64 -14.83
CA LEU A 94 -11.07 15.15 -15.71
C LEU A 94 -9.69 14.81 -15.14
N GLU A 95 -9.51 15.01 -13.83
CA GLU A 95 -8.28 14.61 -13.15
C GLU A 95 -8.05 13.10 -13.26
N LYS A 96 -9.07 12.28 -12.95
CA LYS A 96 -8.96 10.82 -13.04
C LYS A 96 -8.55 10.35 -14.43
N ASN A 97 -9.18 10.90 -15.47
CA ASN A 97 -8.86 10.58 -16.86
C ASN A 97 -7.44 10.98 -17.25
N HIS A 98 -6.84 11.96 -16.56
CA HIS A 98 -5.44 12.34 -16.75
C HIS A 98 -4.47 11.49 -15.93
N GLN A 99 -4.81 11.18 -14.67
CA GLN A 99 -3.93 10.50 -13.71
C GLN A 99 -3.87 8.98 -13.91
N ILE A 100 -4.99 8.32 -14.22
CA ILE A 100 -5.05 6.85 -14.37
C ILE A 100 -4.08 6.36 -15.47
N PRO A 101 -4.02 7.00 -16.66
CA PRO A 101 -3.03 6.61 -17.67
C PRO A 101 -1.57 6.78 -17.24
N MET A 102 -1.29 7.58 -16.20
CA MET A 102 0.05 7.81 -15.68
C MET A 102 0.49 6.75 -14.66
N MET A 103 -0.39 5.84 -14.23
CA MET A 103 -0.10 4.87 -13.16
C MET A 103 1.11 3.98 -13.46
N ASN A 104 1.29 3.56 -14.71
CA ASN A 104 2.47 2.78 -15.13
C ASN A 104 3.78 3.54 -14.85
N MET A 105 3.82 4.84 -15.14
CA MET A 105 4.96 5.71 -14.92
C MET A 105 5.15 6.03 -13.44
N ILE A 106 4.06 6.18 -12.68
CA ILE A 106 4.11 6.40 -11.24
C ILE A 106 4.73 5.18 -10.56
N TYR A 107 4.24 3.98 -10.84
CA TYR A 107 4.81 2.75 -10.28
C TYR A 107 6.24 2.52 -10.74
N GLY A 108 6.53 2.75 -12.03
CA GLY A 108 7.88 2.59 -12.58
C GLY A 108 8.91 3.61 -12.09
N ARG A 109 8.48 4.76 -11.53
CA ARG A 109 9.37 5.79 -10.97
C ARG A 109 9.41 5.81 -9.44
N ALA A 110 8.52 5.09 -8.77
CA ALA A 110 8.57 4.95 -7.32
C ALA A 110 9.88 4.24 -6.94
N SER A 111 10.52 4.68 -5.86
CA SER A 111 11.72 4.01 -5.34
C SER A 111 11.41 2.63 -4.78
N GLU A 112 10.17 2.42 -4.34
CA GLU A 112 9.66 1.14 -3.89
C GLU A 112 8.15 1.07 -4.10
N LEU A 113 7.68 -0.10 -4.52
CA LEU A 113 6.27 -0.44 -4.59
C LEU A 113 5.89 -1.28 -3.36
N ILE A 114 5.04 -0.73 -2.50
CA ILE A 114 4.54 -1.44 -1.32
C ILE A 114 3.27 -2.17 -1.70
N ILE A 115 3.27 -3.49 -1.52
CA ILE A 115 2.07 -4.32 -1.67
C ILE A 115 1.46 -4.50 -0.28
N TRP A 116 0.25 -3.98 -0.07
CA TRP A 116 -0.50 -4.17 1.18
C TRP A 116 -1.55 -5.26 1.01
N LEU A 117 -1.29 -6.40 1.65
CA LEU A 117 -2.17 -7.57 1.66
C LEU A 117 -3.25 -7.50 2.76
N GLY A 118 -3.39 -6.37 3.45
CA GLY A 118 -4.26 -6.24 4.62
C GLY A 118 -3.55 -6.54 5.94
N PRO A 119 -4.23 -6.31 7.09
CA PRO A 119 -3.69 -6.59 8.41
C PRO A 119 -3.22 -8.05 8.56
N PRO A 120 -2.26 -8.31 9.46
CA PRO A 120 -1.85 -9.68 9.76
C PRO A 120 -3.02 -10.48 10.38
N SER A 121 -3.27 -11.67 9.82
CA SER A 121 -4.06 -12.76 10.40
C SER A 121 -3.15 -13.76 11.12
N PHE A 122 -3.72 -14.61 11.98
CA PHE A 122 -3.01 -15.60 12.80
C PHE A 122 -2.03 -16.49 12.00
N ASP A 123 -2.37 -16.82 10.76
CA ASP A 123 -1.61 -17.68 9.84
C ASP A 123 -0.64 -16.91 8.91
N SER A 124 -0.62 -15.57 8.97
CA SER A 124 0.17 -14.76 8.01
C SER A 124 1.66 -15.04 8.11
N GLU A 125 2.17 -15.11 9.33
CA GLU A 125 3.61 -15.27 9.59
C GLU A 125 4.08 -16.64 9.11
N LEU A 126 3.31 -17.69 9.42
CA LEU A 126 3.57 -19.04 8.92
C LEU A 126 3.59 -19.07 7.39
N ALA A 127 2.58 -18.50 6.74
CA ALA A 127 2.50 -18.45 5.28
C ALA A 127 3.71 -17.74 4.65
N ILE A 128 4.05 -16.54 5.14
CA ILE A 128 5.15 -15.73 4.60
C ILE A 128 6.50 -16.43 4.82
N GLN A 129 6.74 -16.94 6.03
CA GLN A 129 7.98 -17.65 6.34
C GLN A 129 8.15 -18.88 5.43
N SER A 130 7.11 -19.71 5.27
CA SER A 130 7.18 -20.88 4.41
C SER A 130 7.37 -20.53 2.94
N ILE A 131 6.77 -19.44 2.44
CA ILE A 131 7.01 -18.94 1.08
C ILE A 131 8.47 -18.52 0.89
N LEU A 132 9.05 -17.81 1.86
CA LEU A 132 10.45 -17.39 1.81
C LEU A 132 11.41 -18.59 1.83
N GLU A 133 11.14 -19.56 2.69
CA GLU A 133 11.91 -20.81 2.77
C GLU A 133 11.86 -21.57 1.43
N MET A 134 10.66 -21.76 0.86
CA MET A 134 10.49 -22.40 -0.45
C MET A 134 11.20 -21.63 -1.58
N GLY A 135 11.14 -20.30 -1.57
CA GLY A 135 11.76 -19.44 -2.58
C GLY A 135 13.29 -19.38 -2.47
N SER A 136 13.85 -19.75 -1.32
CA SER A 136 15.31 -19.78 -1.10
C SER A 136 15.98 -21.06 -1.61
N GLY A 137 15.21 -22.10 -1.90
CA GLY A 137 15.68 -23.39 -2.43
C GLY A 137 15.92 -23.40 -3.94
N SER A 138 16.51 -24.48 -4.45
CA SER A 138 16.64 -24.71 -5.89
C SER A 138 15.28 -25.12 -6.47
N PRO A 139 14.89 -24.64 -7.68
CA PRO A 139 13.69 -25.12 -8.38
C PRO A 139 13.70 -26.62 -8.68
N TYR A 140 14.87 -27.27 -8.57
CA TYR A 140 15.09 -28.69 -8.78
C TYR A 140 15.18 -29.50 -7.49
N ASP A 141 15.12 -28.84 -6.33
CA ASP A 141 14.94 -29.55 -5.07
C ASP A 141 13.59 -30.27 -5.12
N LYS A 142 13.54 -31.50 -4.59
CA LYS A 142 12.28 -32.24 -4.52
C LYS A 142 11.26 -31.34 -3.81
N LEU A 143 10.07 -31.19 -4.41
CA LEU A 143 8.93 -30.52 -3.78
C LEU A 143 8.86 -30.97 -2.33
N PHE A 144 9.10 -30.04 -1.41
CA PHE A 144 8.97 -30.32 0.01
C PHE A 144 7.55 -30.84 0.26
N THR A 145 7.41 -31.86 1.10
CA THR A 145 6.09 -32.23 1.60
C THR A 145 5.65 -31.08 2.50
N VAL A 146 4.76 -30.24 1.99
CA VAL A 146 4.22 -29.12 2.75
C VAL A 146 3.20 -29.68 3.76
N GLU A 147 3.40 -29.40 5.03
CA GLU A 147 2.44 -29.77 6.08
C GLU A 147 1.08 -29.10 5.81
N ASN A 148 -0.02 -29.75 6.22
CA ASN A 148 -1.37 -29.33 5.84
C ASN A 148 -1.71 -27.92 6.37
N ASP A 149 -1.28 -27.61 7.59
CA ASP A 149 -1.42 -26.30 8.21
C ASP A 149 -0.63 -25.21 7.45
N VAL A 150 0.59 -25.50 7.00
CA VAL A 150 1.39 -24.60 6.15
C VAL A 150 0.66 -24.34 4.83
N TRP A 151 0.14 -25.39 4.19
CA TRP A 151 -0.62 -25.23 2.96
C TRP A 151 -1.89 -24.40 3.15
N GLN A 152 -2.62 -24.61 4.25
CA GLN A 152 -3.79 -23.82 4.61
C GLN A 152 -3.44 -22.35 4.84
N ALA A 153 -2.33 -22.06 5.52
CA ALA A 153 -1.85 -20.70 5.73
C ALA A 153 -1.51 -20.00 4.41
N ILE A 154 -0.81 -20.69 3.50
CA ILE A 154 -0.48 -20.16 2.16
C ILE A 154 -1.75 -19.94 1.34
N GLN A 155 -2.69 -20.88 1.36
CA GLN A 155 -3.97 -20.75 0.66
C GLN A 155 -4.75 -19.54 1.19
N SER A 156 -4.87 -19.40 2.51
CA SER A 156 -5.51 -18.26 3.17
C SER A 156 -4.87 -16.92 2.76
N LEU A 157 -3.53 -16.87 2.66
CA LEU A 157 -2.81 -15.70 2.17
C LEU A 157 -3.18 -15.36 0.71
N PHE A 158 -3.27 -16.36 -0.18
CA PHE A 158 -3.65 -16.17 -1.59
C PHE A 158 -5.14 -15.91 -1.81
N GLU A 159 -6.00 -16.24 -0.85
CA GLU A 159 -7.43 -15.93 -0.88
C GLU A 159 -7.73 -14.44 -0.62
N ARG A 160 -6.73 -13.69 -0.11
CA ARG A 160 -6.87 -12.26 0.19
C ARG A 160 -7.25 -11.45 -1.05
N PRO A 161 -8.05 -10.37 -0.89
CA PRO A 161 -8.63 -9.63 -2.02
C PRO A 161 -7.61 -9.11 -3.05
N TRP A 162 -6.38 -8.82 -2.62
CA TRP A 162 -5.34 -8.26 -3.50
C TRP A 162 -5.01 -9.18 -4.67
N TRP A 163 -4.94 -10.51 -4.45
CA TRP A 163 -4.63 -11.50 -5.48
C TRP A 163 -5.72 -11.68 -6.53
N LYS A 164 -6.95 -11.20 -6.24
CA LYS A 164 -8.11 -11.30 -7.12
C LYS A 164 -8.24 -10.10 -8.06
N ARG A 165 -7.32 -9.14 -7.98
CA ARG A 165 -7.32 -7.94 -8.82
C ARG A 165 -6.79 -8.30 -10.21
N ILE A 166 -7.39 -7.67 -11.24
CA ILE A 166 -6.95 -7.80 -12.65
C ILE A 166 -5.57 -7.14 -12.88
N TRP A 167 -5.20 -6.19 -12.02
CA TRP A 167 -3.94 -5.47 -12.10
C TRP A 167 -2.98 -6.01 -11.03
N ILE A 168 -2.06 -6.88 -11.45
CA ILE A 168 -0.89 -7.35 -10.69
C ILE A 168 0.34 -6.67 -11.30
#